data_AF-A0A2E7EY30-F1
#
_entry.id   AF-A0A2E7EY30-F1
#
_cell.length_a   1.000
_cell.length_b   1.000
_cell.length_c   1.000
_cell.angle_alpha   90.00
_cell.angle_beta   90.00
_cell.angle_gamma   90.00
#
_symmetry.space_group_name_H-M   'P 1'
#
loop_
_entity.id
_entity.type
_entity.pdbx_description
1 polymer ?
#
loop_
_entity_poly.entity_id
_entity_poly.type
_entity_poly.pdbx_seq_one_letter_code
_entity_poly.pdbx_strand_id
1 'polypeptide(L)'
;MIANAVLVLPMALLVRRDFVRLGRVSWPMAIWTGATMHGHALASFVLAFVDRGGLYTPGPLSLTGGTGVFLLGAFVIYLGRRAYGDQARVYGLKEDVLIEHGIYRRSRNPQYLGYGLMFLGAALAGGSGLALVFTLVFAGLVHLYIRYVEEPHLTRIFGGAYTEYCQRVGRYFRV
;
A
#
# COMPACT_ATOMS: atom_id res chain seq x y z
N MET A 1 1.49 13.72 -11.77
CA MET A 1 2.64 12.96 -11.21
C MET A 1 3.45 13.74 -10.17
N ILE A 2 3.75 15.03 -10.36
CA ILE A 2 4.52 15.85 -9.40
C ILE A 2 3.82 16.00 -8.03
N ALA A 3 2.49 16.15 -8.00
CA ALA A 3 1.72 16.32 -6.77
C ALA A 3 1.85 15.13 -5.78
N ASN A 4 2.02 13.89 -6.27
CA ASN A 4 2.19 12.73 -5.40
C ASN A 4 3.57 12.69 -4.74
N ALA A 5 4.62 13.05 -5.46
CA ALA A 5 5.97 13.10 -4.88
C ALA A 5 6.07 14.17 -3.77
N VAL A 6 5.40 15.31 -3.97
CA VAL A 6 5.32 16.42 -3.00
C VAL A 6 4.56 16.02 -1.72
N LEU A 7 3.57 15.14 -1.82
CA LEU A 7 2.85 14.65 -0.64
C LEU A 7 3.56 13.48 0.05
N VAL A 8 4.19 12.58 -0.70
CA VAL A 8 4.72 11.31 -0.18
C VAL A 8 6.10 11.46 0.46
N LEU A 9 7.02 12.23 -0.13
CA LEU A 9 8.39 12.36 0.40
C LEU A 9 8.43 13.07 1.77
N PRO A 10 7.77 14.24 1.95
CA PRO A 10 7.69 14.87 3.27
C PRO A 10 6.97 13.97 4.28
N MET A 11 5.88 13.31 3.86
CA MET A 11 5.14 12.37 4.71
C MET A 11 6.03 11.23 5.19
N ALA A 12 6.80 10.58 4.30
CA ALA A 12 7.69 9.48 4.67
C ALA A 12 8.77 9.92 5.68
N LEU A 13 9.34 11.11 5.48
CA LEU A 13 10.33 11.69 6.39
C LEU A 13 9.73 12.02 7.76
N LEU A 14 8.53 12.60 7.78
CA LEU A 14 7.83 12.95 9.02
C LEU A 14 7.37 11.71 9.78
N VAL A 15 6.86 10.69 9.09
CA VAL A 15 6.51 9.40 9.70
C VAL A 15 7.76 8.71 10.26
N ARG A 16 8.88 8.73 9.52
CA ARG A 16 10.15 8.22 10.04
C ARG A 16 10.59 8.97 11.30
N ARG A 17 10.45 10.30 11.33
CA ARG A 17 10.74 11.12 12.51
C ARG A 17 9.87 10.74 13.70
N ASP A 18 8.57 10.57 13.48
CA ASP A 18 7.62 10.18 14.52
C ASP A 18 7.94 8.78 15.05
N PHE A 19 8.23 7.82 14.16
CA PHE A 19 8.73 6.52 14.57
C PHE A 19 10.00 6.64 15.41
N VAL A 20 10.99 7.44 15.01
CA VAL A 20 12.22 7.67 15.79
C VAL A 20 11.95 8.27 17.17
N ARG A 21 11.06 9.24 17.28
CA ARG A 21 10.84 9.98 18.53
C ARG A 21 9.81 9.37 19.48
N LEU A 22 8.74 8.79 18.93
CA LEU A 22 7.55 8.38 19.67
C LEU A 22 7.37 6.86 19.71
N GLY A 23 8.08 6.11 18.86
CA GLY A 23 7.85 4.68 18.71
C GLY A 23 6.54 4.32 17.99
N ARG A 24 5.82 5.31 17.48
CA ARG A 24 4.54 5.19 16.75
C ARG A 24 4.31 6.42 15.89
N VAL A 25 3.34 6.37 15.00
CA VAL A 25 2.88 7.53 14.22
C VAL A 25 2.07 8.46 15.13
N SER A 26 2.21 9.79 14.99
CA SER A 26 1.34 10.75 15.68
C SER A 26 -0.04 10.82 15.03
N TRP A 27 -1.07 11.25 15.79
CA TRP A 27 -2.42 11.41 15.25
C TRP A 27 -2.52 12.32 14.01
N PRO A 28 -1.87 13.50 13.95
CA PRO A 28 -1.86 14.30 12.73
C PRO A 28 -1.24 13.56 11.54
N MET A 29 -0.20 12.76 11.81
CA MET A 29 0.44 11.99 10.75
C MET A 29 -0.39 10.80 10.29
N ALA A 30 -1.13 10.14 11.18
CA ALA A 30 -2.08 9.09 10.83
C ALA A 30 -3.22 9.62 9.94
N ILE A 31 -3.72 10.84 10.22
CA ILE A 31 -4.72 11.50 9.38
C ILE A 31 -4.13 11.80 8.00
N TRP A 32 -2.90 12.35 7.94
CA TRP A 32 -2.23 12.63 6.67
C TRP A 32 -1.99 11.34 5.88
N THR A 33 -1.40 10.29 6.46
CA THR A 33 -1.15 9.02 5.75
C THR A 33 -2.46 8.41 5.24
N GLY A 34 -3.52 8.46 6.05
CA GLY A 34 -4.86 8.06 5.64
C GLY A 34 -5.36 8.87 4.44
N ALA A 35 -5.31 10.20 4.51
CA ALA A 35 -5.73 11.08 3.42
C ALA A 35 -4.90 10.86 2.14
N THR A 36 -3.58 10.68 2.27
CA THR A 36 -2.70 10.36 1.15
C THR A 36 -3.12 9.04 0.48
N MET A 37 -3.36 7.98 1.25
CA MET A 37 -3.74 6.67 0.69
C MET A 37 -5.09 6.72 -0.03
N HIS A 38 -6.11 7.34 0.57
CA HIS A 38 -7.43 7.49 -0.07
C HIS A 38 -7.36 8.44 -1.28
N GLY A 39 -6.53 9.48 -1.21
CA GLY A 39 -6.25 10.37 -2.33
C GLY A 39 -5.60 9.66 -3.51
N HIS A 40 -4.68 8.71 -3.27
CA HIS A 40 -4.11 7.88 -4.33
C HIS A 40 -5.16 6.98 -4.99
N ALA A 41 -6.05 6.39 -4.19
CA ALA A 41 -7.14 5.58 -4.72
C ALA A 41 -8.07 6.42 -5.61
N LEU A 42 -8.49 7.60 -5.15
CA LEU A 42 -9.30 8.52 -5.94
C LEU A 42 -8.58 8.95 -7.23
N ALA A 43 -7.31 9.34 -7.12
CA ALA A 43 -6.51 9.75 -8.28
C ALA A 43 -6.37 8.63 -9.31
N SER A 44 -6.20 7.37 -8.88
CA SER A 44 -6.14 6.22 -9.79
C SER A 44 -7.43 6.08 -10.61
N PHE A 45 -8.60 6.22 -9.98
CA PHE A 45 -9.88 6.18 -10.69
C PHE A 45 -10.08 7.37 -11.63
N VAL A 46 -9.73 8.58 -11.18
CA VAL A 46 -9.81 9.78 -12.02
C VAL A 46 -8.93 9.64 -13.25
N LEU A 47 -7.69 9.17 -13.10
CA LEU A 47 -6.79 8.93 -14.23
C LEU A 47 -7.34 7.84 -15.16
N ALA A 48 -7.84 6.73 -14.60
CA ALA A 48 -8.41 5.65 -15.40
C ALA A 48 -9.66 6.09 -16.20
N PHE A 49 -10.39 7.09 -15.70
CA PHE A 49 -11.54 7.67 -16.38
C PHE A 49 -11.14 8.74 -17.42
N VAL A 50 -10.27 9.67 -17.05
CA VAL A 50 -9.83 10.78 -17.91
C VAL A 50 -9.03 10.28 -19.11
N ASP A 51 -8.17 9.28 -18.90
CA ASP A 51 -7.34 8.66 -19.95
C ASP A 51 -7.92 7.31 -20.41
N ARG A 52 -9.25 7.16 -20.32
CA ARG A 52 -9.92 5.94 -20.73
C ARG A 52 -9.70 5.69 -22.22
N GLY A 53 -9.15 4.53 -22.55
CA GLY A 53 -8.80 4.19 -23.93
C GLY A 53 -7.44 4.67 -24.41
N GLY A 54 -6.67 5.37 -23.57
CA GLY A 54 -5.38 5.95 -23.95
C GLY A 54 -4.29 4.93 -24.28
N LEU A 55 -4.36 3.72 -23.71
CA LEU A 55 -3.46 2.61 -24.03
C LEU A 55 -4.10 1.59 -24.99
N TYR A 56 -5.38 1.28 -24.79
CA TYR A 56 -6.17 0.43 -25.68
C TYR A 56 -7.67 0.67 -25.46
N THR A 57 -8.49 0.44 -26.49
CA THR A 57 -9.95 0.57 -26.38
C THR A 57 -10.52 -0.46 -25.40
N PRO A 58 -11.19 -0.05 -24.30
CA PRO A 58 -11.71 -0.99 -23.31
C PRO A 58 -12.84 -1.82 -23.90
N GLY A 59 -12.77 -3.14 -23.71
CA GLY A 59 -13.80 -4.09 -24.11
C GLY A 59 -14.30 -4.93 -22.93
N PRO A 60 -15.25 -5.85 -23.13
CA PRO A 60 -15.77 -6.71 -22.07
C PRO A 60 -14.69 -7.49 -21.33
N LEU A 61 -13.65 -7.97 -22.04
CA LEU A 61 -12.53 -8.70 -21.45
C LEU A 61 -11.69 -7.84 -20.50
N SER A 62 -11.33 -6.62 -20.91
CA SER A 62 -10.51 -5.73 -20.07
C SER A 62 -11.30 -5.17 -18.89
N LEU A 63 -12.60 -4.92 -19.07
CA LEU A 63 -13.51 -4.54 -18.00
C LEU A 63 -13.64 -5.65 -16.96
N THR A 64 -14.00 -6.86 -17.37
CA THR A 64 -14.17 -8.00 -16.46
C THR A 64 -12.86 -8.40 -15.79
N GLY A 65 -11.76 -8.50 -16.55
CA GLY A 65 -10.44 -8.79 -16.03
C GLY A 65 -9.93 -7.71 -15.06
N GLY A 66 -10.04 -6.44 -15.45
CA GLY A 66 -9.65 -5.31 -14.60
C GLY A 66 -10.45 -5.22 -13.31
N THR A 67 -11.77 -5.39 -13.37
CA THR A 67 -12.63 -5.47 -12.18
C THR A 67 -12.26 -6.68 -11.31
N GLY A 68 -11.96 -7.84 -11.90
CA GLY A 68 -11.50 -9.02 -11.15
C GLY A 68 -10.21 -8.75 -10.38
N VAL A 69 -9.21 -8.14 -11.03
CA VAL A 69 -7.94 -7.75 -10.40
C VAL A 69 -8.18 -6.71 -9.29
N PHE A 70 -9.08 -5.76 -9.51
CA PHE A 70 -9.46 -4.77 -8.51
C PHE A 70 -10.06 -5.41 -7.25
N LEU A 71 -11.05 -6.29 -7.45
CA LEU A 71 -11.74 -6.98 -6.35
C LEU A 71 -10.80 -7.91 -5.59
N LEU A 72 -9.87 -8.58 -6.28
CA LEU A 72 -8.80 -9.34 -5.64
C LEU A 72 -7.95 -8.45 -4.73
N GLY A 73 -7.55 -7.27 -5.21
CA GLY A 73 -6.81 -6.30 -4.41
C GLY A 73 -7.58 -5.86 -3.15
N ALA A 74 -8.86 -5.53 -3.30
CA ALA A 74 -9.73 -5.16 -2.19
C ALA A 74 -9.88 -6.30 -1.18
N PHE A 75 -10.00 -7.55 -1.65
CA PHE A 75 -10.08 -8.73 -0.80
C PHE A 75 -8.78 -8.96 -0.01
N VAL A 76 -7.60 -8.77 -0.62
CA VAL A 76 -6.31 -8.84 0.09
C VAL A 76 -6.21 -7.79 1.19
N ILE A 77 -6.66 -6.55 0.94
CA ILE A 77 -6.71 -5.50 1.96
C ILE A 77 -7.65 -5.89 3.10
N TYR A 78 -8.84 -6.41 2.76
CA TYR A 78 -9.80 -6.90 3.76
C TYR A 78 -9.18 -7.96 4.67
N LEU A 79 -8.50 -8.96 4.11
CA LEU A 79 -7.80 -9.98 4.90
C LEU A 79 -6.69 -9.38 5.78
N GLY A 80 -5.97 -8.37 5.28
CA GLY A 80 -4.94 -7.67 6.04
C GLY A 80 -5.51 -6.91 7.24
N ARG A 81 -6.57 -6.13 7.02
CA ARG A 81 -7.28 -5.40 8.09
C ARG A 81 -7.90 -6.34 9.12
N ARG A 82 -8.43 -7.48 8.68
CA ARG A 82 -8.97 -8.52 9.57
C ARG A 82 -7.89 -9.13 10.45
N ALA A 83 -6.68 -9.36 9.92
CA ALA A 83 -5.56 -9.88 10.71
C ALA A 83 -5.04 -8.86 11.74
N TYR A 84 -5.08 -7.57 11.43
CA TYR A 84 -4.72 -6.51 12.38
C TYR A 84 -5.72 -6.39 13.53
N GLY A 85 -7.02 -6.56 13.24
CA GLY A 85 -8.11 -6.55 14.22
C GLY A 85 -8.36 -5.21 14.93
N ASP A 86 -7.51 -4.21 14.69
CA ASP A 86 -7.54 -2.89 15.34
C ASP A 86 -7.08 -1.81 14.33
N GLN A 87 -7.91 -0.80 14.11
CA GLN A 87 -7.59 0.31 13.20
C GLN A 87 -6.37 1.11 13.69
N ALA A 88 -6.17 1.24 15.00
CA ALA A 88 -5.01 1.96 15.53
C ALA A 88 -3.70 1.31 15.08
N ARG A 89 -3.65 -0.02 14.96
CA ARG A 89 -2.49 -0.73 14.40
C ARG A 89 -2.34 -0.47 12.90
N VAL A 90 -3.45 -0.46 12.15
CA VAL A 90 -3.43 -0.23 10.69
C VAL A 90 -2.84 1.14 10.34
N TYR A 91 -3.10 2.15 11.17
CA TYR A 91 -2.56 3.50 10.99
C TYR A 91 -1.22 3.75 11.71
N GLY A 92 -0.61 2.73 12.32
CA GLY A 92 0.67 2.86 13.04
C GLY A 92 0.58 3.67 14.34
N LEU A 93 -0.63 3.87 14.89
CA LEU A 93 -0.87 4.54 16.17
C LEU A 93 -0.56 3.63 17.37
N LYS A 94 -0.48 2.31 17.14
CA LYS A 94 -0.31 1.27 18.14
C LYS A 94 0.59 0.15 17.59
N GLU A 95 1.71 -0.09 18.25
CA GLU A 95 2.75 -1.06 17.87
C GLU A 95 3.04 -2.01 19.04
N ASP A 96 2.02 -2.74 19.49
CA ASP A 96 2.05 -3.59 20.69
C ASP A 96 2.28 -5.08 20.38
N VAL A 97 2.08 -5.52 19.13
CA VAL A 97 2.23 -6.91 18.71
C VAL A 97 2.66 -7.01 17.26
N LEU A 98 3.56 -7.95 16.96
CA LEU A 98 3.94 -8.28 15.59
C LEU A 98 2.89 -9.20 14.96
N ILE A 99 2.29 -8.76 13.85
CA ILE A 99 1.24 -9.52 13.15
C ILE A 99 1.88 -10.47 12.12
N GLU A 100 1.89 -11.76 12.44
CA GLU A 100 2.47 -12.82 11.59
C GLU A 100 1.47 -13.88 11.12
N HIS A 101 0.17 -13.67 11.34
CA HIS A 101 -0.89 -14.64 11.05
C HIS A 101 -1.81 -14.21 9.91
N GLY A 102 -2.69 -15.11 9.46
CA GLY A 102 -3.59 -14.84 8.34
C GLY A 102 -2.81 -14.59 7.04
N ILE A 103 -3.19 -13.53 6.30
CA ILE A 103 -2.54 -13.17 5.03
C ILE A 103 -1.06 -12.78 5.21
N TYR A 104 -0.66 -12.36 6.42
CA TYR A 104 0.71 -12.00 6.75
C TYR A 104 1.67 -13.20 6.76
N ARG A 105 1.17 -14.45 6.77
CA ARG A 105 2.02 -15.64 6.56
C ARG A 105 2.59 -15.75 5.14
N ARG A 106 2.01 -15.04 4.17
CA ARG A 106 2.39 -15.10 2.74
C ARG A 106 3.19 -13.88 2.29
N SER A 107 2.95 -12.75 2.92
CA SER A 107 3.54 -11.46 2.58
C SER A 107 3.67 -10.63 3.84
N ARG A 108 4.79 -9.94 4.03
CA ARG A 108 4.90 -8.93 5.10
C ARG A 108 4.11 -7.66 4.79
N ASN A 109 3.79 -7.41 3.51
CA ASN A 109 3.16 -6.17 3.03
C ASN A 109 1.90 -6.42 2.16
N PRO A 110 0.92 -7.24 2.61
CA PRO A 110 -0.20 -7.67 1.79
C PRO A 110 -1.14 -6.51 1.43
N GLN A 111 -1.37 -5.57 2.34
CA GLN A 111 -2.27 -4.43 2.08
C GLN A 111 -1.73 -3.53 0.97
N TYR A 112 -0.41 -3.28 0.95
CA TYR A 112 0.25 -2.53 -0.11
C TYR A 112 0.12 -3.21 -1.48
N LEU A 113 0.24 -4.54 -1.52
CA LEU A 113 -0.02 -5.32 -2.73
C LEU A 113 -1.48 -5.20 -3.16
N GLY A 114 -2.41 -5.25 -2.21
CA GLY A 114 -3.83 -5.06 -2.47
C GLY A 114 -4.14 -3.70 -3.10
N TYR A 115 -3.54 -2.62 -2.60
CA TYR A 115 -3.68 -1.29 -3.24
C TYR A 115 -3.08 -1.28 -4.65
N GLY A 116 -1.91 -1.88 -4.85
CA GLY A 116 -1.31 -2.00 -6.19
C GLY A 116 -2.20 -2.76 -7.18
N LEU A 117 -2.83 -3.86 -6.73
CA LEU A 117 -3.81 -4.61 -7.52
C LEU A 117 -5.06 -3.80 -7.82
N MET A 118 -5.59 -3.03 -6.86
CA MET A 118 -6.71 -2.12 -7.12
C MET A 118 -6.36 -1.09 -8.21
N PHE A 119 -5.19 -0.47 -8.13
CA PHE A 119 -4.80 0.55 -9.12
C PHE A 119 -4.53 -0.06 -10.50
N LEU A 120 -3.91 -1.25 -10.53
CA LEU A 120 -3.72 -2.02 -11.75
C LEU A 120 -5.06 -2.41 -12.37
N GLY A 121 -6.01 -2.91 -11.57
CA GLY A 121 -7.34 -3.28 -12.03
C GLY A 121 -8.11 -2.12 -12.64
N ALA A 122 -8.02 -0.93 -12.02
CA ALA A 122 -8.59 0.30 -12.57
C ALA A 122 -7.94 0.70 -13.90
N ALA A 123 -6.60 0.63 -14.00
CA ALA A 123 -5.87 0.92 -15.23
C ALA A 123 -6.26 -0.03 -16.37
N LEU A 124 -6.41 -1.33 -16.08
CA LEU A 124 -6.83 -2.34 -17.05
C LEU A 124 -8.30 -2.15 -17.47
N ALA A 125 -9.21 -1.94 -16.52
CA ALA A 125 -10.62 -1.68 -16.86
C ALA A 125 -10.81 -0.38 -17.66
N GLY A 126 -9.93 0.61 -17.42
CA GLY A 126 -9.87 1.87 -18.14
C GLY A 126 -9.17 1.80 -19.49
N GLY A 127 -8.36 0.77 -19.75
CA GLY A 127 -7.40 0.80 -20.87
C GLY A 127 -6.51 2.05 -20.83
N SER A 128 -6.14 2.51 -19.63
CA SER A 128 -5.49 3.80 -19.40
C SER A 128 -4.00 3.64 -19.15
N GLY A 129 -3.19 4.32 -19.98
CA GLY A 129 -1.75 4.39 -19.83
C GLY A 129 -1.34 5.26 -18.65
N LEU A 130 -2.03 6.38 -18.42
CA LEU A 130 -1.76 7.27 -17.28
C LEU A 130 -2.02 6.58 -15.93
N ALA A 131 -3.11 5.82 -15.80
CA ALA A 131 -3.40 5.05 -14.60
C ALA A 131 -2.38 3.91 -14.38
N LEU A 132 -1.87 3.31 -15.47
CA LEU A 132 -0.82 2.29 -15.39
C LEU A 132 0.50 2.89 -14.90
N VAL A 133 0.95 4.01 -15.48
CA VAL A 133 2.15 4.73 -15.03
C VAL A 133 2.00 5.14 -13.56
N PHE A 134 0.83 5.64 -13.17
CA PHE A 134 0.53 5.98 -11.79
C PHE A 134 0.69 4.77 -10.84
N THR A 135 0.19 3.60 -11.26
CA THR A 135 0.31 2.35 -10.50
C THR A 135 1.78 1.96 -10.29
N LEU A 136 2.62 2.07 -11.33
CA LEU A 136 4.05 1.78 -11.23
C LEU A 136 4.79 2.76 -10.31
N VAL A 137 4.46 4.05 -10.40
CA VAL A 137 5.01 5.09 -9.51
C VAL A 137 4.63 4.81 -8.05
N PHE A 138 3.36 4.49 -7.79
CA PHE A 138 2.89 4.09 -6.46
C PHE A 138 3.67 2.88 -5.92
N ALA A 139 3.84 1.82 -6.74
CA ALA A 139 4.58 0.64 -6.34
C ALA A 139 6.05 0.96 -5.96
N GLY A 140 6.71 1.81 -6.74
CA GLY A 140 8.07 2.30 -6.43
C GLY A 140 8.13 3.09 -5.13
N LEU A 141 7.22 4.06 -4.93
CA LEU A 141 7.17 4.87 -3.72
C LEU A 141 6.90 4.04 -2.46
N VAL A 142 5.97 3.09 -2.55
CA VAL A 142 5.66 2.16 -1.45
C VAL A 142 6.84 1.23 -1.16
N HIS A 143 7.55 0.75 -2.19
CA HIS A 143 8.76 -0.04 -1.99
C HIS A 143 9.83 0.71 -1.20
N LEU A 144 10.07 1.97 -1.57
CA LEU A 144 11.00 2.85 -0.84
C LEU A 144 10.52 3.10 0.59
N TYR A 145 9.23 3.39 0.77
CA TYR A 145 8.64 3.59 2.10
C TYR A 145 8.85 2.37 3.01
N ILE A 146 8.52 1.18 2.53
CA ILE A 146 8.70 -0.07 3.28
C ILE A 146 10.18 -0.23 3.67
N ARG A 147 11.09 -0.09 2.70
CA ARG A 147 12.51 -0.36 2.90
C ARG A 147 13.21 0.61 3.85
N TYR A 148 12.85 1.90 3.80
CA TYR A 148 13.57 2.96 4.49
C TYR A 148 12.84 3.54 5.71
N VAL A 149 11.56 3.25 5.87
CA VAL A 149 10.74 3.77 6.97
C VAL A 149 10.17 2.63 7.81
N GLU A 150 9.39 1.74 7.20
CA GLU A 150 8.61 0.73 7.94
C GLU A 150 9.48 -0.42 8.48
N GLU A 151 10.23 -1.12 7.63
CA GLU A 151 11.03 -2.27 8.09
C GLU A 151 12.10 -1.88 9.13
N PRO A 152 12.82 -0.74 9.02
CA PRO A 152 13.71 -0.29 10.08
C PRO A 152 12.99 0.01 11.38
N HIS A 153 11.77 0.56 11.32
CA HIS A 153 10.96 0.80 12.50
C HIS A 153 10.54 -0.51 13.18
N LEU A 154 9.99 -1.46 12.41
CA LEU A 154 9.58 -2.78 12.92
C LEU A 154 10.77 -3.55 13.51
N THR A 155 11.94 -3.49 12.85
CA THR A 155 13.17 -4.10 13.38
C THR A 155 13.55 -3.48 14.73
N ARG A 156 13.38 -2.17 14.91
CA ARG A 156 13.71 -1.50 16.17
C ARG A 156 12.72 -1.82 17.30
N ILE A 157 11.43 -1.95 16.99
CA ILE A 157 10.39 -2.22 17.99
C ILE A 157 10.36 -3.70 18.39
N PHE A 158 10.42 -4.61 17.42
CA PHE A 158 10.23 -6.04 17.63
C PHE A 158 11.53 -6.85 17.62
N GLY A 159 12.66 -6.24 17.26
CA GLY A 159 13.99 -6.85 17.36
C GLY A 159 14.08 -8.20 16.66
N GLY A 160 14.60 -9.20 17.39
CA GLY A 160 14.83 -10.55 16.89
C GLY A 160 13.58 -11.22 16.33
N ALA A 161 12.39 -10.98 16.92
CA ALA A 161 11.14 -11.56 16.43
C ALA A 161 10.84 -11.11 14.99
N TYR A 162 11.07 -9.84 14.67
CA TYR A 162 10.90 -9.33 13.31
C TYR A 162 11.97 -9.87 12.36
N THR A 163 13.22 -10.01 12.82
CA THR A 163 14.29 -10.62 12.02
C THR A 163 13.96 -12.06 11.63
N GLU A 164 13.49 -12.88 12.56
CA GLU A 164 13.07 -14.26 12.27
C GLU A 164 11.86 -14.29 11.32
N TYR A 165 10.90 -13.40 11.51
CA TYR A 165 9.77 -13.25 10.61
C TYR A 165 10.21 -12.94 9.18
N CYS A 166 11.20 -12.05 9.01
CA CYS A 166 11.78 -11.72 7.71
C CYS A 166 12.46 -12.92 7.02
N GLN A 167 13.01 -13.87 7.79
CA GLN A 167 13.57 -15.11 7.26
C GLN A 167 12.48 -16.10 6.84
N ARG A 168 11.28 -16.02 7.42
CA ARG A 168 10.15 -16.91 7.12
C ARG A 168 9.22 -16.39 6.03
N VAL A 169 9.11 -15.07 5.87
CA VAL A 169 8.12 -14.46 4.99
C VAL A 169 8.75 -13.39 4.10
N GLY A 170 8.51 -13.49 2.79
CA GLY A 170 8.96 -12.54 1.80
C GLY A 170 8.30 -11.16 1.98
N ARG A 171 8.98 -10.10 1.53
CA ARG A 171 8.44 -8.73 1.60
C ARG A 171 7.10 -8.62 0.86
N TYR A 172 7.01 -9.24 -0.32
CA TYR A 172 5.82 -9.24 -1.17
C TYR A 172 5.25 -10.64 -1.36
N PHE A 173 6.07 -11.55 -1.89
CA PHE A 173 5.75 -12.96 -1.98
C PHE A 173 7.02 -13.74 -1.69
N ARG A 174 6.87 -14.94 -1.13
CA ARG A 174 7.95 -15.93 -1.08
C ARG A 174 7.64 -16.94 -2.18
N VAL A 175 8.49 -17.00 -3.21
CA VAL A 175 8.51 -18.15 -4.14
C VAL A 175 9.15 -19.32 -3.40
#